data_AF-M0MI83-F1
#
_entry.id   AF-M0MI83-F1
#
_cell.length_a   1.000
_cell.length_b   1.000
_cell.length_c   1.000
_cell.angle_alpha   90.00
_cell.angle_beta   90.00
_cell.angle_gamma   90.00
#
_symmetry.space_group_name_H-M   'P 1'
#
loop_
_entity.id
_entity.type
_entity.pdbx_description
1 polymer ?
#
loop_
_entity_poly.entity_id
_entity_poly.type
_entity_poly.pdbx_seq_one_letter_code
_entity_poly.pdbx_strand_id
1 'polypeptide(L)'
;MGEVSVAVVDPQTPGNVGTIARAMKNFGFSDLKLVDPPELDPDGEAYGFAGHAREDVLPNHDVVSFESLVTDFYTIGFTATTNRDGRKHVRYPFRTPTELRDHLAGLDADVALVFGRESTGLSNEEIVRIDEVCSIPASPEYPVLNLGQAATVALYELRDLHLDGSQHPGNRHERADERALEGLYDQFDSFLDAIDHPEEKHAKTGRLIRRLLGRAHPTGREVTTLRGLFRQAESRIERAQNDD
;
A
#
# COMPACT_ATOMS: atom_id res chain seq x y z
N MET A 1 -8.86 17.18 11.04
CA MET A 1 -8.36 15.93 11.62
C MET A 1 -7.28 16.31 12.59
N GLY A 2 -7.40 15.83 13.83
CA GLY A 2 -6.37 16.02 14.85
C GLY A 2 -5.11 15.21 14.53
N GLU A 3 -4.14 15.26 15.43
CA GLU A 3 -2.90 14.49 15.29
C GLU A 3 -3.18 12.99 15.40
N VAL A 4 -2.44 12.15 14.67
CA VAL A 4 -2.53 10.68 14.78
C VAL A 4 -1.23 10.13 15.36
N SER A 5 -1.31 9.70 16.60
CA SER A 5 -0.23 9.11 17.37
C SER A 5 -0.23 7.59 17.26
N VAL A 6 0.94 6.97 17.31
CA VAL A 6 1.10 5.52 17.41
C VAL A 6 1.52 5.18 18.83
N ALA A 7 0.68 4.42 19.54
CA ALA A 7 0.93 4.02 20.91
C ALA A 7 1.25 2.52 21.01
N VAL A 8 2.29 2.17 21.77
CA VAL A 8 2.66 0.78 22.04
C VAL A 8 2.63 0.52 23.55
N VAL A 9 1.79 -0.42 23.97
CA VAL A 9 1.57 -0.76 25.38
C VAL A 9 2.38 -1.99 25.76
N ASP A 10 3.31 -1.79 26.70
CA ASP A 10 4.19 -2.80 27.30
C ASP A 10 4.91 -3.65 26.22
N PRO A 11 5.67 -3.01 25.30
CA PRO A 11 6.42 -3.75 24.30
C PRO A 11 7.51 -4.60 24.99
N GLN A 12 7.48 -5.91 24.77
CA GLN A 12 8.39 -6.83 25.48
C GLN A 12 9.79 -6.84 24.88
N THR A 13 9.94 -6.42 23.63
CA THR A 13 11.22 -6.40 22.92
C THR A 13 11.53 -5.02 22.32
N PRO A 14 12.73 -4.45 22.58
CA PRO A 14 13.16 -3.20 21.94
C PRO A 14 13.13 -3.28 20.40
N GLY A 15 13.47 -4.43 19.82
CA GLY A 15 13.44 -4.64 18.37
C GLY A 15 12.07 -4.37 17.72
N ASN A 16 10.96 -4.71 18.39
CA ASN A 16 9.63 -4.38 17.86
C ASN A 16 9.35 -2.88 17.91
N VAL A 17 9.78 -2.17 18.95
CA VAL A 17 9.68 -0.70 19.01
C VAL A 17 10.43 -0.07 17.84
N GLY A 18 11.65 -0.55 17.56
CA GLY A 18 12.42 -0.11 16.38
C GLY A 18 11.70 -0.40 15.06
N THR A 19 11.14 -1.60 14.91
CA THR A 19 10.39 -1.99 13.70
C THR A 19 9.15 -1.12 13.49
N ILE A 20 8.42 -0.80 14.56
CA ILE A 20 7.26 0.09 14.52
C ILE A 20 7.69 1.50 14.13
N ALA A 21 8.72 2.06 14.76
CA ALA A 21 9.24 3.39 14.43
C ALA A 21 9.66 3.47 12.95
N ARG A 22 10.29 2.42 12.42
CA ARG A 22 10.60 2.34 10.98
C ARG A 22 9.35 2.35 10.12
N ALA A 23 8.33 1.57 10.48
CA ALA A 23 7.05 1.55 9.75
C ALA A 23 6.34 2.90 9.79
N MET A 24 6.35 3.57 10.94
CA MET A 24 5.84 4.94 11.09
C MET A 24 6.49 5.88 10.09
N LYS A 25 7.82 5.92 10.05
CA LYS A 25 8.56 6.77 9.11
C LYS A 25 8.31 6.42 7.65
N ASN A 26 8.16 5.13 7.32
CA ASN A 26 7.82 4.70 5.96
C ASN A 26 6.46 5.25 5.49
N PHE A 27 5.51 5.44 6.41
CA PHE A 27 4.12 5.77 6.09
C PHE A 27 3.67 7.15 6.60
N GLY A 28 4.62 8.01 6.98
CA GLY A 28 4.37 9.41 7.30
C GLY A 28 3.95 9.69 8.75
N PHE A 29 4.02 8.70 9.64
CA PHE A 29 3.76 8.89 11.07
C PHE A 29 5.06 9.24 11.79
N SER A 30 4.99 10.15 12.76
CA SER A 30 6.15 10.60 13.54
C SER A 30 5.94 10.58 15.04
N ASP A 31 4.70 10.66 15.52
CA ASP A 31 4.42 10.75 16.95
C ASP A 31 4.29 9.36 17.59
N LEU A 32 5.35 8.94 18.30
CA LEU A 32 5.44 7.63 18.97
C LEU A 32 5.21 7.79 20.47
N LYS A 33 4.19 7.11 21.00
CA LYS A 33 3.90 7.03 22.43
C LYS A 33 4.19 5.62 22.94
N LEU A 34 4.88 5.49 24.07
CA LEU A 34 5.18 4.21 24.70
C LEU A 34 4.60 4.16 26.12
N VAL A 35 3.89 3.08 26.44
CA VAL A 35 3.44 2.80 27.80
C VAL A 35 4.28 1.65 28.34
N ASP A 36 4.91 1.87 29.49
CA ASP A 36 5.79 0.91 30.15
C ASP A 36 6.84 0.26 29.21
N PRO A 37 7.60 1.05 28.42
CA PRO A 37 8.60 0.48 27.53
C PRO A 37 9.79 -0.13 28.27
N PRO A 38 10.50 -1.08 27.65
CA PRO A 38 11.81 -1.51 28.11
C PRO A 38 12.82 -0.38 27.91
N GLU A 39 13.99 -0.51 28.52
CA GLU A 39 15.08 0.44 28.27
C GLU A 39 15.48 0.43 26.77
N LEU A 40 15.54 1.62 26.17
CA LEU A 40 15.87 1.80 24.75
C LEU A 40 17.27 2.40 24.60
N ASP A 41 18.28 1.54 24.62
CA ASP A 41 19.68 1.93 24.38
C ASP A 41 19.86 2.44 22.92
N PRO A 42 20.43 3.64 22.69
CA PRO A 42 20.81 4.14 21.36
C PRO A 42 21.72 3.21 20.53
N ASP A 43 22.49 2.34 21.18
CA ASP A 43 23.32 1.31 20.55
C ASP A 43 22.66 -0.08 20.56
N GLY A 44 21.41 -0.16 21.04
CA GLY A 44 20.63 -1.39 21.18
C GLY A 44 19.74 -1.74 19.97
N GLU A 45 18.94 -2.81 20.13
CA GLU A 45 18.15 -3.39 19.05
C GLU A 45 17.11 -2.44 18.44
N ALA A 46 16.44 -1.62 19.26
CA ALA A 46 15.44 -0.66 18.78
C ALA A 46 16.03 0.28 17.73
N TYR A 47 17.16 0.92 18.05
CA TYR A 47 17.87 1.82 17.15
C TYR A 47 18.49 1.08 15.96
N GLY A 48 18.95 -0.16 16.17
CA GLY A 48 19.41 -1.03 15.09
C GLY A 48 18.32 -1.36 14.05
N PHE A 49 17.08 -1.56 14.48
CA PHE A 49 15.98 -1.96 13.60
C PHE A 49 15.18 -0.79 13.01
N ALA A 50 15.29 0.40 13.60
CA ALA A 50 14.57 1.61 13.19
C ALA A 50 14.99 2.18 11.83
N GLY A 51 16.14 1.82 11.29
CA GLY A 51 16.69 2.48 10.09
C GLY A 51 16.82 3.99 10.33
N HIS A 52 16.35 4.82 9.40
CA HIS A 52 16.37 6.29 9.56
C HIS A 52 15.39 6.82 10.63
N ALA A 53 14.46 6.02 11.13
CA ALA A 53 13.57 6.45 12.21
C ALA A 53 14.30 6.62 13.56
N ARG A 54 15.55 6.15 13.64
CA ARG A 54 16.47 6.39 14.75
C ARG A 54 16.86 7.87 14.93
N GLU A 55 16.67 8.68 13.90
CA GLU A 55 17.10 10.09 13.86
C GLU A 55 16.03 11.04 14.40
N ASP A 56 14.76 10.65 14.30
CA ASP A 56 13.63 11.57 14.51
C ASP A 56 12.34 10.96 15.06
N VAL A 57 12.12 9.64 15.00
CA VAL A 57 10.93 9.01 15.61
C VAL A 57 11.27 8.43 16.98
N LEU A 58 12.26 7.52 17.04
CA LEU A 58 12.70 6.93 18.32
C LEU A 58 13.23 7.95 19.35
N PRO A 59 14.11 8.91 19.01
CA PRO A 59 14.64 9.83 20.02
C PRO A 59 13.59 10.83 20.51
N ASN A 60 12.49 11.00 19.77
CA ASN A 60 11.40 11.92 20.11
C ASN A 60 10.16 11.20 20.67
N HIS A 61 10.28 9.91 21.03
CA HIS A 61 9.15 9.20 21.64
C HIS A 61 8.80 9.78 23.01
N ASP A 62 7.52 9.76 23.34
CA ASP A 62 7.04 10.10 24.68
C ASP A 62 6.69 8.84 25.46
N VAL A 63 7.14 8.77 26.71
CA VAL A 63 6.66 7.77 27.66
C VAL A 63 5.43 8.32 28.38
N VAL A 64 4.30 7.64 28.22
CA VAL A 64 2.99 8.05 28.74
C VAL A 64 2.35 6.93 29.53
N SER A 65 1.35 7.25 30.35
CA SER A 65 0.55 6.21 31.01
C SER A 65 -0.61 5.77 30.12
N PHE A 66 -1.08 4.54 30.31
CA PHE A 66 -2.31 4.08 29.64
C PHE A 66 -3.51 4.97 29.99
N GLU A 67 -3.56 5.50 31.22
CA GLU A 67 -4.62 6.40 31.65
C GLU A 67 -4.62 7.73 30.89
N SER A 68 -3.45 8.34 30.64
CA SER A 68 -3.36 9.53 29.80
C SER A 68 -3.80 9.24 28.36
N LEU A 69 -3.40 8.09 27.79
CA LEU A 69 -3.81 7.73 26.42
C LEU A 69 -5.32 7.71 26.24
N VAL A 70 -6.05 7.04 27.13
CA VAL A 70 -7.52 6.91 27.04
C VAL A 70 -8.28 8.16 27.49
N THR A 71 -7.59 9.15 28.07
CA THR A 71 -8.20 10.42 28.51
C THR A 71 -8.00 11.52 27.47
N ASP A 72 -6.81 11.56 26.86
CA ASP A 72 -6.37 12.65 26.01
C ASP A 72 -6.64 12.39 24.52
N PHE A 73 -6.83 11.12 24.13
CA PHE A 73 -7.00 10.72 22.72
C PHE A 73 -8.29 9.95 22.49
N TYR A 74 -8.80 10.04 21.27
CA TYR A 74 -9.70 9.04 20.72
C TYR A 74 -8.91 7.78 20.36
N THR A 75 -9.14 6.70 21.09
CA THR A 75 -8.28 5.51 21.09
C THR A 75 -8.80 4.40 20.19
N ILE A 76 -7.89 3.80 19.41
CA ILE A 76 -8.20 2.67 18.55
C ILE A 76 -7.27 1.50 18.88
N GLY A 77 -7.81 0.47 19.50
CA GLY A 77 -7.07 -0.70 19.96
C GLY A 77 -6.98 -1.77 18.88
N PHE A 78 -5.77 -2.18 18.53
CA PHE A 78 -5.54 -3.25 17.56
C PHE A 78 -5.60 -4.64 18.21
N THR A 79 -6.37 -5.54 17.59
CA THR A 79 -6.55 -6.90 18.12
C THR A 79 -6.73 -7.96 17.04
N ALA A 80 -6.11 -9.13 17.25
CA ALA A 80 -6.29 -10.31 16.39
C ALA A 80 -7.56 -11.12 16.74
N THR A 81 -8.14 -10.89 17.92
CA THR A 81 -9.34 -11.62 18.39
C THR A 81 -10.53 -10.69 18.35
N THR A 82 -11.57 -11.08 17.63
CA THR A 82 -12.82 -10.33 17.55
C THR A 82 -14.00 -11.20 17.96
N ASN A 83 -15.08 -10.55 18.39
CA ASN A 83 -16.34 -11.22 18.66
C ASN A 83 -17.33 -11.00 17.50
N ARG A 84 -18.33 -11.87 17.40
CA ARG A 84 -19.46 -11.74 16.45
C ARG A 84 -20.83 -11.61 17.14
N ASP A 85 -20.84 -11.58 18.47
CA ASP A 85 -22.05 -11.45 19.27
C ASP A 85 -22.17 -10.02 19.80
N GLY A 86 -23.23 -9.34 19.41
CA GLY A 86 -23.57 -8.00 19.89
C GLY A 86 -23.92 -7.92 21.38
N ARG A 87 -23.79 -9.01 22.15
CA ARG A 87 -23.82 -9.01 23.62
C ARG A 87 -22.43 -9.07 24.25
N LYS A 88 -21.37 -9.29 23.46
CA LYS A 88 -19.98 -9.43 23.90
C LYS A 88 -19.12 -8.27 23.39
N HIS A 89 -19.38 -7.10 23.95
CA HIS A 89 -18.88 -5.80 23.48
C HIS A 89 -17.38 -5.56 23.63
N VAL A 90 -16.67 -6.38 24.43
CA VAL A 90 -15.24 -6.15 24.69
C VAL A 90 -14.42 -6.06 23.39
N ARG A 91 -14.75 -6.83 22.35
CA ARG A 91 -14.04 -6.77 21.06
C ARG A 91 -15.01 -6.71 19.87
N TYR A 92 -16.13 -6.01 20.07
CA TYR A 92 -17.19 -5.84 19.08
C TYR A 92 -18.05 -4.59 19.34
N PRO A 93 -18.41 -3.80 18.31
CA PRO A 93 -18.05 -3.97 16.91
C PRO A 93 -16.56 -3.66 16.66
N PHE A 94 -16.02 -4.17 15.55
CA PHE A 94 -14.66 -3.86 15.12
C PHE A 94 -14.67 -3.34 13.68
N ARG A 95 -13.63 -2.58 13.34
CA ARG A 95 -13.34 -2.17 11.96
C ARG A 95 -12.09 -2.87 11.45
N THR A 96 -12.00 -3.00 10.14
CA THR A 96 -10.74 -3.27 9.45
C THR A 96 -9.95 -1.98 9.26
N PRO A 97 -8.62 -2.02 9.05
CA PRO A 97 -7.83 -0.82 8.81
C PRO A 97 -8.32 0.01 7.62
N THR A 98 -8.83 -0.64 6.57
CA THR A 98 -9.41 0.03 5.40
C THR A 98 -10.68 0.80 5.74
N GLU A 99 -11.59 0.21 6.53
CA GLU A 99 -12.81 0.89 7.01
C GLU A 99 -12.46 2.01 8.01
N LEU A 100 -11.42 1.81 8.81
CA LEU A 100 -10.94 2.79 9.76
C LEU A 100 -10.38 4.03 9.06
N ARG A 101 -9.59 3.87 7.98
CA ARG A 101 -9.07 4.99 7.18
C ARG A 101 -10.19 5.94 6.77
N ASP A 102 -11.26 5.38 6.20
CA ASP A 102 -12.37 6.17 5.67
C ASP A 102 -13.17 6.85 6.81
N HIS A 103 -13.22 6.23 8.00
CA HIS A 103 -13.83 6.79 9.19
C HIS A 103 -13.03 7.97 9.77
N LEU A 104 -11.70 7.82 9.87
CA LEU A 104 -10.84 8.83 10.48
C LEU A 104 -10.70 10.11 9.65
N ALA A 105 -10.81 10.01 8.33
CA ALA A 105 -10.71 11.17 7.43
C ALA A 105 -11.70 12.31 7.76
N GLY A 106 -12.84 11.99 8.40
CA GLY A 106 -13.86 12.97 8.80
C GLY A 106 -13.87 13.31 10.30
N LEU A 107 -12.97 12.73 11.10
CA LEU A 107 -12.97 12.86 12.56
C LEU A 107 -12.16 14.10 13.00
N ASP A 108 -12.74 14.87 13.92
CA ASP A 108 -12.08 16.02 14.55
C ASP A 108 -11.73 15.70 16.01
N ALA A 109 -10.72 14.84 16.16
CA ALA A 109 -10.14 14.44 17.45
C ALA A 109 -8.67 14.07 17.24
N ASP A 110 -7.86 14.19 18.29
CA ASP A 110 -6.53 13.58 18.34
C ASP A 110 -6.69 12.08 18.55
N VAL A 111 -6.00 11.29 17.74
CA VAL A 111 -6.22 9.84 17.62
C VAL A 111 -4.99 9.09 18.08
N ALA A 112 -5.18 8.05 18.91
CA ALA A 112 -4.11 7.12 19.27
C ALA A 112 -4.38 5.73 18.69
N LEU A 113 -3.50 5.27 17.80
CA LEU A 113 -3.47 3.89 17.30
C LEU A 113 -2.72 3.01 18.31
N VAL A 114 -3.46 2.25 19.11
CA VAL A 114 -2.92 1.52 20.28
C VAL A 114 -2.64 0.06 19.93
N PHE A 115 -1.37 -0.31 19.97
CA PHE A 115 -0.90 -1.70 19.85
C PHE A 115 -0.49 -2.24 21.21
N GLY A 116 -0.85 -3.48 21.51
CA GLY A 116 -0.49 -4.13 22.77
C GLY A 116 0.74 -5.03 22.68
N ARG A 117 1.00 -5.71 23.78
CA ARG A 117 2.09 -6.68 23.99
C ARG A 117 2.17 -7.74 22.89
N GLU A 118 3.37 -8.20 22.55
CA GLU A 118 3.62 -9.24 21.54
C GLU A 118 2.90 -10.55 21.85
N SER A 119 2.93 -10.97 23.11
CA SER A 119 2.44 -12.28 23.53
C SER A 119 0.93 -12.32 23.73
N THR A 120 0.34 -11.23 24.22
CA THR A 120 -1.05 -11.22 24.71
C THR A 120 -1.91 -10.10 24.13
N GLY A 121 -1.30 -9.15 23.42
CA GLY A 121 -1.96 -7.94 22.95
C GLY A 121 -2.41 -7.04 24.11
N LEU A 122 -3.47 -6.29 23.87
CA LEU A 122 -4.17 -5.55 24.93
C LEU A 122 -5.02 -6.52 25.76
N SER A 123 -4.91 -6.37 27.08
CA SER A 123 -5.74 -7.04 28.06
C SER A 123 -7.20 -6.63 27.91
N ASN A 124 -8.12 -7.43 28.44
CA ASN A 124 -9.53 -7.05 28.41
C ASN A 124 -9.80 -5.78 29.24
N GLU A 125 -9.02 -5.54 30.31
CA GLU A 125 -9.13 -4.34 31.15
C GLU A 125 -8.70 -3.07 30.41
N GLU A 126 -7.68 -3.17 29.55
CA GLU A 126 -7.26 -2.08 28.67
C GLU A 126 -8.30 -1.86 27.55
N ILE A 127 -8.75 -2.93 26.89
CA ILE A 127 -9.67 -2.82 25.76
C ILE A 127 -11.02 -2.19 26.15
N VAL A 128 -11.56 -2.48 27.35
CA VAL A 128 -12.83 -1.86 27.78
C VAL A 128 -12.74 -0.35 28.00
N ARG A 129 -11.52 0.21 28.04
CA ARG A 129 -11.28 1.65 28.16
C ARG A 129 -10.95 2.31 26.82
N ILE A 130 -10.86 1.54 25.74
CA ILE A 130 -10.60 2.05 24.39
C ILE A 130 -11.93 2.35 23.68
N ASP A 131 -11.95 3.39 22.85
CA ASP A 131 -13.15 3.85 22.13
C ASP A 131 -13.57 2.90 21.00
N GLU A 132 -12.63 2.47 20.16
CA GLU A 132 -12.89 1.55 19.06
C GLU A 132 -11.84 0.42 18.98
N VAL A 133 -12.24 -0.75 18.48
CA VAL A 133 -11.31 -1.84 18.17
C VAL A 133 -11.13 -2.00 16.67
N CYS A 134 -9.88 -2.18 16.25
CA CYS A 134 -9.50 -2.48 14.89
C CYS A 134 -8.89 -3.89 14.80
N SER A 135 -9.26 -4.64 13.76
CA SER A 135 -8.71 -5.97 13.51
C SER A 135 -8.24 -6.11 12.07
N ILE A 136 -6.99 -6.56 11.91
CA ILE A 136 -6.38 -6.78 10.61
C ILE A 136 -6.86 -8.14 10.08
N PRO A 137 -7.52 -8.20 8.90
CA PRO A 137 -7.87 -9.47 8.28
C PRO A 137 -6.63 -10.33 8.04
N ALA A 138 -6.62 -11.55 8.59
CA ALA A 138 -5.54 -12.51 8.49
C ALA A 138 -6.09 -13.93 8.27
N SER A 139 -5.20 -14.93 8.17
CA SER A 139 -5.61 -16.33 8.02
C SER A 139 -6.52 -16.76 9.17
N PRO A 140 -7.67 -17.42 8.90
CA PRO A 140 -8.53 -17.94 9.96
C PRO A 140 -7.85 -19.04 10.79
N GLU A 141 -6.82 -19.70 10.25
CA GLU A 141 -6.06 -20.75 10.95
C GLU A 141 -4.95 -20.18 11.84
N TYR A 142 -4.43 -19.00 11.50
CA TYR A 142 -3.37 -18.34 12.24
C TYR A 142 -3.48 -16.81 12.08
N PRO A 143 -4.42 -16.16 12.81
CA PRO A 143 -4.72 -14.75 12.63
C PRO A 143 -3.81 -13.80 13.40
N VAL A 144 -2.94 -14.35 14.26
CA VAL A 144 -2.06 -13.56 15.14
C VAL A 144 -0.81 -13.15 14.38
N LEU A 145 -0.65 -11.84 14.19
CA LEU A 145 0.52 -11.23 13.56
C LEU A 145 1.57 -10.87 14.63
N ASN A 146 2.85 -10.87 14.24
CA ASN A 146 3.88 -10.21 15.06
C ASN A 146 3.54 -8.71 15.21
N LEU A 147 3.85 -8.14 16.38
CA LEU A 147 3.52 -6.76 16.74
C LEU A 147 4.01 -5.73 15.69
N GLY A 148 5.29 -5.79 15.30
CA GLY A 148 5.84 -4.90 14.27
C GLY A 148 5.17 -5.08 12.90
N GLN A 149 4.80 -6.31 12.55
CA GLN A 149 4.06 -6.60 11.31
C GLN A 149 2.63 -6.06 11.34
N ALA A 150 1.92 -6.22 12.46
CA ALA A 150 0.57 -5.68 12.65
C ALA A 150 0.58 -4.15 12.50
N ALA A 151 1.52 -3.47 13.16
CA ALA A 151 1.71 -2.03 12.99
C ALA A 151 2.05 -1.66 11.55
N THR A 152 2.97 -2.39 10.90
CA THR A 152 3.33 -2.12 9.50
C THR A 152 2.13 -2.19 8.55
N VAL A 153 1.28 -3.20 8.67
CA VAL A 153 0.08 -3.34 7.83
C VAL A 153 -0.95 -2.26 8.13
N ALA A 154 -1.20 -1.97 9.41
CA ALA A 154 -2.13 -0.93 9.81
C ALA A 154 -1.69 0.45 9.31
N LEU A 155 -0.43 0.82 9.52
CA LEU A 155 0.12 2.11 9.11
C LEU A 155 0.19 2.23 7.58
N TYR A 156 0.45 1.13 6.86
CA TYR A 156 0.35 1.14 5.40
C TYR A 156 -1.09 1.45 4.93
N GLU A 157 -2.10 0.81 5.51
CA GLU A 157 -3.51 1.06 5.14
C GLU A 157 -3.97 2.48 5.50
N LEU A 158 -3.43 3.03 6.60
CA LEU A 158 -3.73 4.36 7.11
C LEU A 158 -2.80 5.46 6.58
N ARG A 159 -1.83 5.14 5.72
CA ARG A 159 -0.81 6.10 5.23
C ARG A 159 -1.42 7.35 4.59
N ASP A 160 -2.58 7.22 3.96
CA ASP A 160 -3.25 8.30 3.25
C ASP A 160 -3.80 9.37 4.23
N LEU A 161 -3.74 9.13 5.55
CA LEU A 161 -4.00 10.14 6.59
C LEU A 161 -2.87 11.20 6.69
N HIS A 162 -1.65 10.87 6.28
CA HIS A 162 -0.49 11.76 6.33
C HIS A 162 0.20 11.96 4.97
N LEU A 163 -0.01 11.07 4.01
CA LEU A 163 0.60 11.12 2.69
C LEU A 163 -0.43 11.47 1.62
N ASP A 164 -0.22 12.60 0.94
CA ASP A 164 -1.02 13.00 -0.24
C ASP A 164 -0.58 12.27 -1.53
N GLY A 165 0.32 11.31 -1.43
CA GLY A 165 0.92 10.63 -2.59
C GLY A 165 1.91 9.53 -2.20
N SER A 166 2.77 9.14 -3.14
CA SER A 166 3.82 8.14 -2.90
C SER A 166 5.10 8.52 -3.63
N GLN A 167 6.19 7.81 -3.34
CA GLN A 167 7.45 7.92 -4.10
C GLN A 167 7.31 7.58 -5.60
N HIS A 168 6.18 7.02 -6.02
CA HIS A 168 5.93 6.69 -7.41
C HIS A 168 5.31 7.87 -8.16
N PRO A 169 5.66 8.04 -9.45
CA PRO A 169 5.01 9.04 -10.29
C PRO A 169 3.51 8.77 -10.40
N GLY A 170 2.70 9.83 -10.42
CA GLY A 170 1.24 9.73 -10.55
C GLY A 170 0.81 9.07 -11.86
N ASN A 171 1.53 9.34 -12.95
CA ASN A 171 1.33 8.68 -14.24
C ASN A 171 2.23 7.45 -14.34
N ARG A 172 1.72 6.29 -13.93
CA ARG A 172 2.44 5.01 -14.02
C ARG A 172 2.57 4.47 -15.44
N HIS A 173 1.72 4.94 -16.35
CA HIS A 173 1.71 4.54 -17.76
C HIS A 173 1.37 5.73 -18.66
N GLU A 174 2.16 5.93 -19.70
CA GLU A 174 1.92 6.93 -20.75
C GLU A 174 1.47 6.22 -22.01
N ARG A 175 0.15 6.09 -22.21
CA ARG A 175 -0.40 5.46 -23.41
C ARG A 175 -0.33 6.41 -24.60
N ALA A 176 0.01 5.88 -25.77
CA ALA A 176 -0.08 6.61 -27.03
C ALA A 176 -1.51 7.14 -27.27
N ASP A 177 -1.61 8.31 -27.90
CA ASP A 177 -2.91 8.84 -28.32
C ASP A 177 -3.56 7.94 -29.39
N GLU A 178 -4.88 8.06 -29.52
CA GLU A 178 -5.68 7.27 -30.45
C GLU A 178 -5.22 7.43 -31.90
N ARG A 179 -4.74 8.61 -32.32
CA ARG A 179 -4.29 8.82 -33.70
C ARG A 179 -3.03 8.04 -34.00
N ALA A 180 -2.10 7.99 -33.07
CA ALA A 180 -0.88 7.20 -33.19
C ALA A 180 -1.20 5.69 -33.27
N LEU A 181 -2.18 5.23 -32.48
CA LEU A 181 -2.65 3.84 -32.50
C LEU A 181 -3.36 3.46 -33.80
N GLU A 182 -4.28 4.30 -34.29
CA GLU A 182 -4.93 4.06 -35.58
C GLU A 182 -3.91 4.02 -36.71
N GLY A 183 -2.94 4.94 -36.72
CA GLY A 183 -1.86 4.93 -37.71
C GLY A 183 -0.90 3.74 -37.60
N LEU A 184 -0.89 3.00 -36.48
CA LEU A 184 -0.20 1.71 -36.35
C LEU A 184 -1.06 0.56 -36.88
N TYR A 185 -2.38 0.60 -36.70
CA TYR A 185 -3.29 -0.38 -37.29
C TYR A 185 -3.26 -0.29 -38.82
N ASP A 186 -3.32 0.92 -39.39
CA ASP A 186 -3.24 1.12 -40.84
C ASP A 186 -1.90 0.62 -41.41
N GLN A 187 -0.80 0.86 -40.67
CA GLN A 187 0.52 0.36 -41.04
C GLN A 187 0.57 -1.18 -40.98
N PHE A 188 -0.07 -1.79 -39.99
CA PHE A 188 -0.12 -3.23 -39.88
C PHE A 188 -0.96 -3.86 -41.00
N ASP A 189 -2.06 -3.23 -41.40
CA ASP A 189 -2.87 -3.67 -42.54
C ASP A 189 -2.05 -3.57 -43.85
N SER A 190 -1.33 -2.46 -44.06
CA SER A 190 -0.39 -2.32 -45.20
C SER A 190 0.71 -3.40 -45.19
N PHE A 191 1.20 -3.75 -44.01
CA PHE A 191 2.17 -4.84 -43.84
C PHE A 191 1.57 -6.20 -44.21
N LEU A 192 0.30 -6.46 -43.88
CA LEU A 192 -0.39 -7.69 -44.28
C LEU A 192 -0.49 -7.79 -45.81
N ASP A 193 -0.75 -6.68 -46.51
CA ASP A 193 -0.73 -6.62 -47.97
C ASP A 193 0.66 -6.97 -48.52
N ALA A 194 1.72 -6.34 -47.97
CA ALA A 194 3.08 -6.53 -48.47
C ALA A 194 3.61 -7.96 -48.31
N ILE A 195 3.15 -8.72 -47.31
CA ILE A 195 3.54 -10.13 -47.13
C ILE A 195 2.62 -11.12 -47.88
N ASP A 196 1.74 -10.63 -48.76
CA ASP A 196 0.71 -11.42 -49.46
C ASP A 196 -0.16 -12.26 -48.49
N HIS A 197 -0.50 -11.69 -47.32
CA HIS A 197 -1.38 -12.38 -46.36
C HIS A 197 -2.77 -12.57 -46.98
N PRO A 198 -3.43 -13.74 -46.82
CA PRO A 198 -4.70 -14.01 -47.52
C PRO A 198 -5.81 -13.02 -47.19
N GLU A 199 -6.37 -12.36 -48.22
CA GLU A 199 -7.37 -11.28 -48.14
C GLU A 199 -8.54 -11.62 -47.19
N GLU A 200 -9.07 -12.85 -47.26
CA GLU A 200 -10.20 -13.28 -46.44
C GLU A 200 -9.88 -13.32 -44.93
N LYS A 201 -8.59 -13.28 -44.57
CA LYS A 201 -8.11 -13.30 -43.18
C LYS A 201 -7.73 -11.92 -42.64
N HIS A 202 -7.58 -10.90 -43.48
CA HIS A 202 -7.14 -9.55 -43.07
C HIS A 202 -7.99 -8.99 -41.94
N ALA A 203 -9.31 -8.93 -42.15
CA ALA A 203 -10.25 -8.41 -41.17
C ALA A 203 -10.20 -9.14 -39.80
N LYS A 204 -9.83 -10.43 -39.79
CA LYS A 204 -9.67 -11.20 -38.55
C LYS A 204 -8.32 -10.89 -37.89
N THR A 205 -7.23 -10.86 -38.65
CA THR A 205 -5.88 -10.60 -38.15
C THR A 205 -5.74 -9.16 -37.65
N GLY A 206 -6.18 -8.16 -38.41
CA GLY A 206 -6.19 -6.75 -37.99
C GLY A 206 -7.00 -6.53 -36.71
N ARG A 207 -8.20 -7.15 -36.62
CA ARG A 207 -9.01 -7.11 -35.38
C ARG A 207 -8.30 -7.75 -34.19
N LEU A 208 -7.55 -8.82 -34.41
CA LEU A 208 -6.77 -9.47 -33.35
C LEU A 208 -5.66 -8.54 -32.86
N ILE A 209 -4.89 -7.92 -33.75
CA ILE A 209 -3.83 -6.97 -33.38
C ILE A 209 -4.41 -5.74 -32.68
N ARG A 210 -5.50 -5.18 -33.18
CA ARG A 210 -6.20 -4.06 -32.52
C ARG A 210 -6.60 -4.42 -31.09
N ARG A 211 -7.18 -5.60 -30.87
CA ARG A 211 -7.55 -6.08 -29.53
C ARG A 211 -6.34 -6.38 -28.64
N LEU A 212 -5.24 -6.87 -29.19
CA LEU A 212 -4.01 -7.15 -28.46
C LEU A 212 -3.36 -5.85 -27.98
N LEU A 213 -3.13 -4.91 -28.89
CA LEU A 213 -2.50 -3.62 -28.58
C LEU A 213 -3.42 -2.73 -27.75
N GLY A 214 -4.73 -2.76 -28.00
CA GLY A 214 -5.70 -1.95 -27.26
C GLY A 214 -5.69 -2.21 -25.75
N ARG A 215 -5.54 -3.48 -25.33
CA ARG A 215 -5.44 -3.84 -23.90
C ARG A 215 -4.01 -3.78 -23.35
N ALA A 216 -3.00 -3.70 -24.21
CA ALA A 216 -1.61 -3.53 -23.80
C ALA A 216 -1.28 -2.07 -23.44
N HIS A 217 -2.10 -1.10 -23.90
CA HIS A 217 -1.92 0.34 -23.68
C HIS A 217 -0.49 0.82 -24.03
N PRO A 218 0.00 0.57 -25.26
CA PRO A 218 1.38 0.86 -25.61
C PRO A 218 1.66 2.35 -25.58
N THR A 219 2.89 2.68 -25.25
CA THR A 219 3.46 4.03 -25.26
C THR A 219 3.66 4.56 -26.68
N GLY A 220 3.79 5.88 -26.82
CA GLY A 220 4.09 6.51 -28.11
C GLY A 220 5.39 5.98 -28.74
N ARG A 221 6.39 5.64 -27.92
CA ARG A 221 7.66 5.07 -28.39
C ARG A 221 7.49 3.65 -28.93
N GLU A 222 6.72 2.81 -28.26
CA GLU A 222 6.41 1.45 -28.72
C GLU A 222 5.64 1.49 -30.04
N VAL A 223 4.63 2.36 -30.14
CA VAL A 223 3.88 2.59 -31.38
C VAL A 223 4.80 3.01 -32.51
N THR A 224 5.65 4.02 -32.28
CA THR A 224 6.61 4.50 -33.28
C THR A 224 7.59 3.41 -33.72
N THR A 225 8.06 2.58 -32.79
CA THR A 225 8.98 1.48 -33.05
C THR A 225 8.32 0.41 -33.92
N LEU A 226 7.11 -0.04 -33.56
CA LEU A 226 6.37 -1.04 -34.33
C LEU A 226 6.05 -0.55 -35.75
N ARG A 227 5.62 0.72 -35.89
CA ARG A 227 5.39 1.32 -37.22
C ARG A 227 6.66 1.31 -38.07
N GLY A 228 7.81 1.64 -37.47
CA GLY A 228 9.10 1.62 -38.14
C GLY A 228 9.50 0.20 -38.60
N LEU A 229 9.27 -0.81 -37.77
CA LEU A 229 9.57 -2.21 -38.10
C LEU A 229 8.69 -2.71 -39.26
N PHE A 230 7.39 -2.40 -39.25
CA PHE A 230 6.49 -2.77 -40.34
C PHE A 230 6.90 -2.10 -41.66
N ARG A 231 7.15 -0.78 -41.67
CA ARG A 231 7.67 -0.09 -42.88
C ARG A 231 8.98 -0.65 -43.38
N GLN A 232 9.90 -0.99 -42.48
CA GLN A 232 11.19 -1.55 -42.87
C GLN A 232 11.03 -2.95 -43.49
N ALA A 233 10.12 -3.76 -42.94
CA ALA A 233 9.80 -5.07 -43.49
C ALA A 233 9.16 -4.93 -44.89
N GLU A 234 8.16 -4.07 -45.04
CA GLU A 234 7.53 -3.72 -46.32
C GLU A 234 8.57 -3.34 -47.37
N SER A 235 9.43 -2.35 -47.07
CA SER A 235 10.45 -1.88 -48.02
C SER A 235 11.45 -2.96 -48.43
N ARG A 236 11.74 -3.94 -47.56
CA ARG A 236 12.61 -5.08 -47.91
C ARG A 236 11.91 -6.07 -48.83
N ILE A 237 10.63 -6.31 -48.63
CA ILE A 237 9.85 -7.21 -49.46
C ILE A 237 9.68 -6.62 -50.86
N GLU A 238 9.34 -5.34 -50.95
CA GLU A 238 9.26 -4.62 -52.23
C GLU A 238 10.57 -4.68 -53.02
N ARG A 239 11.72 -4.51 -52.36
CA ARG A 239 13.02 -4.63 -53.04
C ARG A 239 13.28 -6.04 -53.55
N ALA A 240 13.01 -7.05 -52.74
CA ALA A 240 13.17 -8.44 -53.16
C ALA A 240 12.30 -8.78 -54.38
N GLN A 241 11.07 -8.27 -54.42
CA GLN A 241 10.15 -8.47 -55.55
C GLN A 241 10.56 -7.71 -56.83
N ASN A 242 11.34 -6.64 -56.71
CA ASN A 242 11.82 -5.85 -57.85
C ASN A 242 13.19 -6.33 -58.39
N ASP A 243 13.93 -7.11 -57.60
CA ASP A 243 15.22 -7.68 -57.99
C ASP A 243 15.10 -9.08 -58.65
N ASP A 244 13.89 -9.68 -58.65
CA ASP A 244 13.51 -10.92 -59.35
C ASP A 244 12.83 -10.65 -60.71
#